data_AF-A0A969H9I6-F1
#
_entry.id   AF-A0A969H9I6-F1
#
_cell.length_a   1.000
_cell.length_b   1.000
_cell.length_c   1.000
_cell.angle_alpha   90.00
_cell.angle_beta   90.00
_cell.angle_gamma   90.00
#
_symmetry.space_group_name_H-M   'P 1'
#
loop_
_entity.id
_entity.type
_entity.pdbx_description
1 polymer ?
#
loop_
_entity_poly.entity_id
_entity_poly.type
_entity_poly.pdbx_seq_one_letter_code
_entity_poly.pdbx_strand_id
1 'polypeptide(L)'
;MFSDTELRQEVYLTIAMPIAAHIEKYIQAHIDSGLFRPVDPVITTRMFVGAIIVNFAMKLAGLDPRYDDVSGDALIEELVSLFLATLLKPA
;
A
#
# COMPACT_ATOMS: atom_id res chain seq x y z
N MET A 1 19.72 -5.00 -0.06
CA MET A 1 19.06 -6.34 -0.04
C MET A 1 19.54 -7.04 1.22
N PHE A 2 18.64 -7.53 2.08
CA PHE A 2 19.05 -8.41 3.18
C PHE A 2 19.62 -9.70 2.58
N SER A 3 20.92 -9.93 2.72
CA SER A 3 21.61 -11.14 2.26
C SER A 3 21.23 -12.38 3.06
N ASP A 4 20.62 -12.17 4.23
CA ASP A 4 20.11 -13.20 5.11
C ASP A 4 18.68 -13.57 4.72
N THR A 5 18.49 -14.84 4.36
CA THR A 5 17.19 -15.39 3.94
C THR A 5 16.25 -15.60 5.13
N GLU A 6 16.80 -15.98 6.29
CA GLU A 6 16.03 -16.23 7.50
C GLU A 6 15.46 -14.92 8.03
N LEU A 7 16.29 -13.87 8.10
CA LEU A 7 15.84 -12.53 8.48
C LEU A 7 14.75 -12.00 7.54
N ARG A 8 14.90 -12.21 6.23
CA ARG A 8 13.89 -11.78 5.25
C ARG A 8 12.56 -12.51 5.46
N GLN A 9 12.62 -13.81 5.71
CA GLN A 9 11.43 -14.62 5.95
C GLN A 9 10.76 -14.22 7.27
N GLU A 10 11.53 -13.97 8.32
CA GLU A 10 11.03 -13.50 9.60
C GLU A 10 10.33 -12.14 9.47
N VAL A 11 10.98 -11.15 8.85
CA VAL A 11 10.38 -9.82 8.59
C VAL A 11 9.09 -9.96 7.78
N TYR A 12 9.09 -10.82 6.77
CA TYR A 12 7.89 -11.06 5.96
C TYR A 12 6.74 -11.64 6.78
N LEU A 13 7.00 -12.69 7.56
CA LEU A 13 5.97 -13.40 8.33
C LEU A 13 5.47 -12.63 9.55
N THR A 14 6.35 -11.87 10.22
CA THR A 14 6.03 -11.21 11.49
C THR A 14 5.58 -9.77 11.34
N ILE A 15 5.99 -9.09 10.25
CA ILE A 15 5.68 -7.67 10.04
C ILE A 15 4.84 -7.48 8.79
N ALA A 16 5.34 -7.87 7.62
CA ALA A 16 4.69 -7.54 6.36
C ALA A 16 3.34 -8.25 6.19
N MET A 17 3.28 -9.55 6.50
CA MET A 17 2.08 -10.36 6.33
C MET A 17 0.94 -9.95 7.27
N PRO A 18 1.16 -9.69 8.58
CA PRO A 18 0.10 -9.19 9.47
C PRO A 18 -0.47 -7.83 9.04
N ILE A 19 0.39 -6.91 8.57
CA ILE A 19 -0.06 -5.61 8.05
C ILE A 19 -0.93 -5.80 6.81
N ALA A 20 -0.46 -6.61 5.85
CA ALA A 20 -1.23 -6.91 4.64
C ALA A 20 -2.58 -7.54 4.98
N ALA A 21 -2.60 -8.56 5.84
CA ALA A 21 -3.82 -9.23 6.27
C ALA A 21 -4.81 -8.29 6.97
N HIS A 22 -4.33 -7.28 7.70
CA HIS A 22 -5.19 -6.27 8.31
C HIS A 22 -5.88 -5.40 7.25
N ILE A 23 -5.13 -4.94 6.25
CA ILE A 23 -5.66 -4.14 5.15
C ILE A 23 -6.64 -4.96 4.29
N GLU A 24 -6.32 -6.23 4.01
CA GLU A 24 -7.19 -7.15 3.28
C GLU A 24 -8.55 -7.32 3.98
N LYS A 25 -8.53 -7.52 5.30
CA LYS A 25 -9.75 -7.60 6.12
C LYS A 25 -10.54 -6.29 6.12
N TYR A 26 -9.85 -5.16 6.20
CA TYR A 26 -10.49 -3.85 6.12
C TYR A 26 -11.21 -3.68 4.78
N ILE A 27 -10.56 -3.98 3.67
CA ILE A 27 -11.16 -3.90 2.32
C ILE A 27 -12.37 -4.83 2.23
N GLN A 28 -12.24 -6.09 2.66
CA GLN A 28 -13.34 -7.06 2.60
C GLN A 28 -14.55 -6.58 3.40
N ALA A 29 -14.36 -6.08 4.63
CA ALA A 29 -15.45 -5.57 5.44
C ALA A 29 -16.21 -4.39 4.78
N HIS A 30 -15.50 -3.54 4.03
CA HIS A 30 -16.12 -2.43 3.30
C HIS A 30 -16.75 -2.85 1.97
N ILE A 31 -16.31 -3.96 1.37
CA ILE A 31 -17.01 -4.60 0.25
C ILE A 31 -18.32 -5.20 0.76
N ASP A 32 -18.27 -5.93 1.88
CA ASP A 32 -19.44 -6.59 2.48
C ASP A 32 -20.51 -5.58 2.94
N SER A 33 -20.10 -4.38 3.36
CA SER A 33 -21.02 -3.28 3.68
C SER A 33 -21.56 -2.53 2.46
N GLY A 34 -21.03 -2.81 1.27
CA GLY A 34 -21.40 -2.14 0.02
C GLY A 34 -20.77 -0.77 -0.20
N LEU A 35 -19.87 -0.32 0.69
CA LEU A 35 -19.15 0.94 0.54
C LEU A 35 -18.12 0.87 -0.62
N PHE A 36 -17.39 -0.23 -0.69
CA PHE A 36 -16.40 -0.47 -1.74
C PHE A 36 -16.97 -1.33 -2.86
N ARG A 37 -16.47 -1.12 -4.08
CA ARG A 37 -16.75 -2.01 -5.21
C ARG A 37 -16.18 -3.41 -4.97
N PRO A 38 -16.79 -4.48 -5.52
CA PRO A 38 -16.28 -5.84 -5.37
C PRO A 38 -14.94 -5.98 -6.11
N VAL A 39 -13.84 -6.02 -5.36
CA VAL A 39 -12.48 -6.25 -5.84
C VAL A 39 -11.85 -7.40 -5.05
N ASP A 40 -10.77 -7.97 -5.57
CA ASP A 40 -9.95 -8.91 -4.82
C ASP A 40 -9.16 -8.13 -3.73
N PRO A 41 -9.39 -8.37 -2.42
CA PRO A 41 -8.73 -7.64 -1.35
C PRO A 41 -7.21 -7.87 -1.31
N VAL A 42 -6.75 -9.06 -1.70
CA VAL A 42 -5.35 -9.46 -1.71
C VAL A 42 -4.60 -8.71 -2.80
N ILE A 43 -5.14 -8.70 -4.03
CA ILE A 43 -4.54 -7.97 -5.16
C ILE A 43 -4.53 -6.47 -4.84
N THR A 44 -5.66 -5.94 -4.35
CA THR A 44 -5.81 -4.53 -3.98
C THR A 44 -4.78 -4.08 -2.94
N THR A 45 -4.61 -4.86 -1.87
CA THR A 45 -3.63 -4.58 -0.81
C THR A 45 -2.21 -4.57 -1.34
N ARG A 46 -1.85 -5.56 -2.16
CA ARG A 46 -0.51 -5.66 -2.76
C ARG A 46 -0.21 -4.49 -3.69
N MET A 47 -1.18 -4.05 -4.48
CA MET A 47 -1.03 -2.86 -5.32
C MET A 47 -0.78 -1.60 -4.48
N PHE A 48 -1.55 -1.42 -3.40
CA PHE A 48 -1.40 -0.26 -2.52
C PHE A 48 -0.05 -0.23 -1.81
N VAL A 49 0.34 -1.34 -1.17
CA VAL A 49 1.63 -1.46 -0.49
C VAL A 49 2.79 -1.31 -1.48
N GLY A 50 2.67 -1.92 -2.67
CA GLY A 50 3.65 -1.77 -3.74
C GLY A 50 3.80 -0.32 -4.20
N ALA A 51 2.70 0.41 -4.37
CA ALA A 51 2.72 1.82 -4.73
C ALA A 51 3.43 2.65 -3.66
N ILE A 52 3.14 2.42 -2.37
CA ILE A 52 3.86 3.08 -1.26
C ILE A 52 5.36 2.81 -1.35
N ILE A 53 5.77 1.53 -1.40
CA ILE A 53 7.19 1.16 -1.40
C ILE A 53 7.92 1.78 -2.59
N VAL A 54 7.35 1.71 -3.79
CA VAL A 54 7.97 2.23 -5.01
C VAL A 54 8.11 3.76 -4.95
N ASN A 55 7.07 4.47 -4.51
CA ASN A 55 7.12 5.93 -4.40
C ASN A 55 8.13 6.41 -3.35
N PHE A 56 8.17 5.75 -2.18
CA PHE A 56 9.17 6.08 -1.16
C PHE A 56 10.59 5.70 -1.59
N ALA A 57 10.77 4.59 -2.31
CA ALA A 57 12.07 4.23 -2.86
C ALA A 57 12.56 5.26 -3.89
N MET A 58 11.68 5.75 -4.78
CA MET A 58 12.02 6.82 -5.73
C MET A 58 12.41 8.11 -5.01
N LYS A 59 11.64 8.51 -3.98
CA LYS A 59 11.95 9.69 -3.15
C LYS A 59 13.31 9.56 -2.46
N LEU A 60 13.57 8.44 -1.77
CA LEU A 60 14.80 8.25 -1.01
C LEU A 60 16.04 8.09 -1.89
N ALA A 61 15.87 7.55 -3.10
CA ALA A 61 16.96 7.37 -4.04
C ALA A 61 17.27 8.66 -4.84
N GLY A 62 16.43 9.70 -4.77
CA GLY A 62 16.62 10.93 -5.53
C GLY A 62 16.61 10.70 -7.05
N LEU A 63 15.88 9.67 -7.51
CA LEU A 63 15.87 9.27 -8.92
C LEU A 63 15.00 10.18 -9.79
N ASP A 64 14.08 10.90 -9.17
CA ASP A 64 13.10 11.73 -9.87
C ASP A 64 12.92 13.06 -9.11
N PRO A 65 13.32 14.20 -9.71
CA PRO A 65 13.25 15.52 -9.08
C PRO A 65 11.84 15.93 -8.66
N ARG A 66 10.79 15.31 -9.22
CA ARG A 66 9.41 15.58 -8.83
C ARG A 66 9.13 15.20 -7.37
N TYR A 67 9.96 14.34 -6.77
CA TYR A 67 9.83 13.92 -5.38
C TYR A 67 10.63 14.79 -4.40
N ASP A 68 11.44 15.74 -4.88
CA ASP A 68 12.33 16.54 -4.03
C ASP A 68 11.52 17.45 -3.09
N ASP A 69 10.50 18.11 -3.63
CA ASP A 69 9.67 19.08 -2.91
C ASP A 69 8.43 18.43 -2.23
N VAL A 70 8.14 17.16 -2.51
CA VAL A 70 6.97 16.46 -1.94
C VAL A 70 7.32 15.90 -0.58
N SER A 71 6.65 16.32 0.49
CA SER A 71 6.87 15.74 1.82
C SER A 71 6.42 14.27 1.87
N GLY A 72 6.98 13.49 2.81
CA GLY A 72 6.55 12.10 3.02
C GLY A 72 5.06 12.00 3.35
N ASP A 73 4.54 12.96 4.13
CA ASP A 73 3.13 13.01 4.51
C ASP A 73 2.23 13.33 3.31
N ALA A 74 2.62 14.29 2.47
CA ALA A 74 1.86 14.62 1.26
C ALA A 74 1.81 13.44 0.28
N LEU A 75 2.93 12.70 0.16
CA LEU A 75 2.99 11.50 -0.68
C LEU A 75 2.05 10.40 -0.15
N ILE A 76 1.98 10.20 1.16
CA ILE A 76 1.05 9.24 1.78
C ILE A 76 -0.39 9.68 1.53
N GLU A 77 -0.70 10.96 1.76
CA GLU A 77 -2.04 11.51 1.55
C GLU A 77 -2.52 11.32 0.10
N GLU A 78 -1.66 11.59 -0.87
CA GLU A 78 -1.97 11.41 -2.29
C GLU A 78 -2.21 9.93 -2.64
N LEU A 79 -1.34 9.02 -2.16
CA LEU A 79 -1.49 7.59 -2.41
C LEU A 79 -2.75 7.01 -1.76
N VAL A 80 -3.07 7.42 -0.53
CA VAL A 80 -4.31 7.02 0.16
C VAL A 80 -5.53 7.57 -0.56
N SER A 81 -5.49 8.84 -0.99
CA SER A 81 -6.60 9.47 -1.71
C SER A 81 -6.88 8.75 -3.03
N LEU A 82 -5.83 8.47 -3.81
CA LEU A 82 -5.94 7.73 -5.07
C LEU A 82 -6.48 6.31 -4.84
N PHE A 83 -5.97 5.64 -3.82
CA PHE A 83 -6.43 4.31 -3.43
C PHE A 83 -7.93 4.29 -3.10
N LEU A 84 -8.38 5.17 -2.21
CA LEU A 84 -9.79 5.25 -1.84
C LEU A 84 -10.68 5.68 -3.01
N ALA A 85 -10.25 6.64 -3.83
CA ALA A 85 -10.98 7.06 -5.02
C ALA A 85 -11.22 5.89 -5.99
N THR A 86 -10.26 4.97 -6.12
CA THR A 86 -10.44 3.77 -6.95
C THR A 86 -11.30 2.67 -6.30
N LEU A 87 -11.57 2.72 -5.00
CA LEU A 87 -12.36 1.70 -4.29
C LEU A 87 -13.81 2.12 -4.02
N LEU A 88 -14.05 3.41 -3.86
CA LEU A 88 -15.39 3.93 -3.67
C LEU A 88 -16.25 3.62 -4.90
N LYS A 89 -17.47 3.12 -4.64
CA LYS A 89 -18.45 2.88 -5.69
C LYS A 89 -18.87 4.24 -6.28
N PRO A 90 -18.85 4.42 -7.61
CA PRO A 90 -19.42 5.64 -8.21
C PRO A 90 -20.91 5.73 -7.86
N ALA A 91 -21.36 6.94 -7.55
CA ALA A 91 -22.74 7.26 -7.20
C ALA A 91 -23.72 6.95 -8.34
#